data_AF-A0A7Y6AA09-F1
#
_entry.id   AF-A0A7Y6AA09-F1
#
_cell.length_a   1.000
_cell.length_b   1.000
_cell.length_c   1.000
_cell.angle_alpha   90.00
_cell.angle_beta   90.00
_cell.angle_gamma   90.00
#
_symmetry.space_group_name_H-M   'P 1'
#
loop_
_entity.id
_entity.type
_entity.pdbx_description
1 polymer ?
#
loop_
_entity_poly.entity_id
_entity_poly.type
_entity_poly.pdbx_seq_one_letter_code
_entity_poly.pdbx_strand_id
1 'polypeptide(L)'
;MKTTIATARHFHPAGTPGPLCRIHNRAVLAAAVAGVARRAGCGPDATDAQLIACIAFAKDAPVKQPPSPETLAAIRSALAPPLTRDDDAALADAVFGDTGGTPVHVRADDGQEYYLVPIPVTP
;
A
#
# COMPACT_ATOMS: atom_id res chain seq x y z
N MET A 1 8.99 15.48 -12.82
CA MET A 1 9.03 14.27 -13.67
C MET A 1 7.76 13.50 -13.40
N LYS A 2 6.88 13.28 -14.40
CA LYS A 2 5.59 12.60 -14.22
C LYS A 2 5.85 11.16 -13.79
N THR A 3 5.75 10.86 -12.50
CA THR A 3 5.72 9.48 -12.01
C THR A 3 4.35 8.92 -12.31
N THR A 4 4.12 8.50 -13.56
CA THR A 4 3.08 7.52 -13.84
C THR A 4 3.45 6.32 -12.98
N ILE A 5 2.67 6.00 -11.96
CA ILE A 5 2.79 4.74 -11.22
C ILE A 5 2.71 3.67 -12.31
N ALA A 6 3.88 3.16 -12.73
CA ALA A 6 3.96 2.19 -13.79
C ALA A 6 3.10 1.02 -13.34
N THR A 7 2.03 0.74 -14.09
CA THR A 7 1.07 -0.28 -13.70
C THR A 7 1.85 -1.55 -13.35
N ALA A 8 1.60 -2.11 -12.17
CA ALA A 8 2.22 -3.28 -11.56
C ALA A 8 2.51 -4.42 -12.55
N ARG A 9 1.75 -4.51 -13.64
CA ARG A 9 1.99 -5.37 -14.82
C ARG A 9 3.45 -5.41 -15.28
N HIS A 10 4.23 -4.33 -15.16
CA HIS A 10 5.65 -4.33 -15.56
C HIS A 10 6.60 -5.01 -14.57
N PHE A 11 6.13 -5.24 -13.33
CA PHE A 11 6.86 -5.97 -12.29
C PHE A 11 6.48 -7.46 -12.22
N HIS A 12 5.49 -7.88 -13.01
CA HIS A 12 4.98 -9.24 -13.01
C HIS A 12 5.47 -10.04 -14.23
N PRO A 13 5.60 -11.37 -14.09
CA PRO A 13 5.84 -12.25 -15.22
C PRO A 13 4.76 -12.10 -16.31
N ALA A 14 5.15 -12.32 -17.57
CA ALA A 14 4.21 -12.39 -18.68
C ALA A 14 3.15 -13.46 -18.42
N GLY A 15 1.88 -13.15 -18.68
CA GLY A 15 0.75 -14.04 -18.42
C GLY A 15 0.12 -13.92 -17.03
N THR A 16 0.64 -13.05 -16.15
CA THR A 16 0.03 -12.80 -14.83
C THR A 16 -1.43 -12.34 -14.96
N PRO A 17 -2.37 -12.99 -14.26
CA PRO A 17 -3.78 -12.61 -14.29
C PRO A 17 -4.02 -11.13 -13.98
N GLY A 18 -4.92 -10.50 -14.74
CA GLY A 18 -5.33 -9.11 -14.54
C GLY A 18 -5.77 -8.78 -13.11
N PRO A 19 -6.55 -9.65 -12.41
CA PRO A 19 -6.90 -9.44 -11.01
C PRO A 19 -5.68 -9.29 -10.08
N LEU A 20 -4.65 -10.12 -10.23
CA LEU A 20 -3.42 -10.01 -9.43
C LEU A 20 -2.69 -8.70 -9.68
N CYS A 21 -2.63 -8.25 -10.94
CA CYS A 21 -2.06 -6.94 -11.27
C CYS A 21 -2.83 -5.79 -10.60
N ARG A 22 -4.17 -5.89 -10.47
CA ARG A 22 -4.97 -4.88 -9.76
C ARG A 22 -4.71 -4.89 -8.26
N ILE A 23 -4.57 -6.08 -7.66
CA ILE A 23 -4.23 -6.25 -6.24
C ILE A 23 -2.89 -5.59 -5.94
N HIS A 24 -1.85 -5.83 -6.75
CA HIS A 24 -0.55 -5.19 -6.58
C HIS A 24 -0.61 -3.67 -6.80
N ASN A 25 -1.29 -3.20 -7.86
CA ASN A 25 -1.48 -1.76 -8.07
C ASN A 25 -2.11 -1.06 -6.85
N ARG A 26 -3.09 -1.71 -6.21
CA ARG A 26 -3.72 -1.21 -4.99
C ARG A 26 -2.74 -1.15 -3.83
N ALA A 27 -1.92 -2.18 -3.63
CA ALA A 27 -0.91 -2.20 -2.57
C ALA A 27 0.14 -1.09 -2.74
N VAL A 28 0.64 -0.89 -3.97
CA VAL A 28 1.61 0.17 -4.29
C VAL A 28 0.99 1.55 -4.09
N LEU A 29 -0.25 1.75 -4.55
CA LEU A 29 -0.97 3.00 -4.32
C LEU A 29 -1.14 3.25 -2.82
N ALA A 30 -1.56 2.23 -2.06
CA ALA A 30 -1.77 2.34 -0.63
C ALA A 30 -0.49 2.75 0.11
N ALA A 31 0.65 2.13 -0.21
CA ALA A 31 1.95 2.48 0.36
C ALA A 31 2.35 3.94 0.04
N ALA A 32 2.20 4.36 -1.22
CA ALA A 32 2.51 5.72 -1.64
C ALA A 32 1.64 6.76 -0.92
N VAL A 33 0.34 6.48 -0.81
CA VAL A 33 -0.63 7.35 -0.13
C VAL A 33 -0.37 7.39 1.38
N ALA A 34 -0.06 6.27 2.01
CA ALA A 34 0.27 6.22 3.43
C ALA A 34 1.54 7.04 3.74
N GLY A 35 2.55 6.98 2.88
CA GLY A 35 3.73 7.84 2.99
C GLY A 35 3.40 9.34 2.91
N VAL A 36 2.46 9.74 2.04
CA VAL A 36 1.97 11.13 1.98
C VAL A 36 1.19 11.50 3.23
N ALA A 37 0.24 10.65 3.64
CA ALA A 37 -0.61 10.86 4.79
C ALA A 37 0.19 10.99 6.10
N ARG A 38 1.20 10.13 6.33
CA ARG A 38 2.11 10.23 7.49
C ARG A 38 2.85 11.56 7.52
N ARG A 39 3.38 12.03 6.39
CA ARG A 39 4.03 13.36 6.30
C ARG A 39 3.06 14.52 6.58
N ALA A 40 1.77 14.31 6.33
CA ALA A 40 0.71 15.26 6.67
C ALA A 40 0.19 15.10 8.12
N GLY A 41 0.79 14.23 8.93
CA GLY A 41 0.39 13.98 10.31
C GLY A 41 -0.86 13.08 10.48
N CYS A 42 -1.28 12.38 9.43
CA CYS A 42 -2.39 11.44 9.49
C CYS A 42 -1.93 10.05 9.98
N GLY A 43 -2.80 9.39 10.76
CA GLY A 43 -2.63 8.02 11.25
C GLY A 43 -3.77 7.09 10.80
N PRO A 44 -3.91 5.90 11.42
CA PRO A 44 -4.94 4.90 11.06
C PRO A 44 -6.38 5.43 11.05
N ASP A 45 -6.67 6.40 11.91
CA ASP A 45 -8.00 6.98 12.08
C ASP A 45 -8.31 8.11 11.08
N ALA A 46 -7.49 8.27 10.04
CA ALA A 46 -7.72 9.26 9.00
C ALA A 46 -9.11 9.07 8.34
N THR A 47 -9.81 10.19 8.19
CA THR A 47 -11.11 10.25 7.51
C THR A 47 -10.97 9.94 6.03
N ASP A 48 -12.03 9.44 5.40
CA ASP A 48 -12.04 9.19 3.95
C ASP A 48 -11.68 10.46 3.15
N ALA A 49 -12.13 11.64 3.60
CA ALA A 49 -11.80 12.91 2.96
C ALA A 49 -10.29 13.21 2.98
N GLN A 50 -9.63 12.98 4.13
CA GLN A 50 -8.18 13.13 4.26
C GLN A 50 -7.44 12.13 3.37
N LEU A 51 -7.90 10.88 3.34
CA LEU A 51 -7.30 9.85 2.49
C LEU A 51 -7.47 10.18 0.99
N ILE A 52 -8.64 10.67 0.57
CA ILE A 52 -8.89 11.09 -0.81
C ILE A 52 -7.97 12.25 -1.22
N ALA A 53 -7.74 13.23 -0.35
CA ALA A 53 -6.79 14.31 -0.61
C ALA A 53 -5.36 13.77 -0.77
N CYS A 54 -4.94 12.82 0.08
CA CYS A 54 -3.64 12.17 -0.03
C CYS A 54 -3.51 11.34 -1.33
N ILE A 55 -4.58 10.70 -1.78
CA ILE A 55 -4.62 9.99 -3.08
C ILE A 55 -4.42 10.96 -4.23
N ALA A 56 -5.11 12.11 -4.22
CA ALA A 56 -4.95 13.12 -5.27
C ALA A 56 -3.51 13.61 -5.34
N PHE A 57 -2.90 13.86 -4.18
CA PHE A 57 -1.51 14.28 -4.08
C PHE A 57 -0.53 13.19 -4.56
N ALA A 58 -0.67 11.95 -4.08
CA ALA A 58 0.21 10.84 -4.45
C ALA A 58 0.17 10.52 -5.95
N LYS A 59 -0.99 10.71 -6.59
CA LYS A 59 -1.17 10.50 -8.04
C LYS A 59 -0.79 11.70 -8.89
N ASP A 60 -0.49 12.85 -8.27
CA ASP A 60 -0.32 14.14 -8.95
C ASP A 60 -1.49 14.44 -9.91
N ALA A 61 -2.71 14.11 -9.48
CA ALA A 61 -3.92 14.20 -10.31
C ALA A 61 -5.19 14.20 -9.46
N PRO A 62 -6.26 14.90 -9.89
CA PRO A 62 -7.54 14.85 -9.20
C PRO A 62 -8.15 13.44 -9.22
N VAL A 63 -8.81 13.10 -8.12
CA VAL A 63 -9.55 11.85 -7.98
C VAL A 63 -10.85 11.95 -8.80
N LYS A 64 -10.87 11.31 -9.98
CA LYS A 64 -12.02 11.34 -10.90
C LYS A 64 -13.21 10.51 -10.42
N GLN A 65 -12.93 9.46 -9.65
CA GLN A 65 -13.93 8.55 -9.08
C GLN A 65 -13.53 8.25 -7.64
N PRO A 66 -14.47 8.15 -6.70
CA PRO A 66 -14.18 7.74 -5.34
C PRO A 66 -13.35 6.45 -5.31
N PRO A 67 -12.32 6.35 -4.47
CA PRO A 67 -11.58 5.11 -4.27
C PRO A 67 -12.53 4.00 -3.79
N SER A 68 -12.23 2.75 -4.17
CA SER A 68 -13.02 1.63 -3.68
C SER A 68 -12.82 1.42 -2.17
N PRO A 69 -13.79 0.82 -1.45
CA PRO A 69 -13.64 0.51 -0.03
C PRO A 69 -12.36 -0.30 0.28
N GLU A 70 -11.99 -1.22 -0.59
CA GLU A 70 -10.81 -2.07 -0.44
C GLU A 70 -9.51 -1.27 -0.62
N THR A 71 -9.54 -0.19 -1.39
CA THR A 71 -8.39 0.72 -1.54
C THR A 71 -8.22 1.55 -0.27
N LEU A 72 -9.31 2.07 0.30
CA LEU A 72 -9.28 2.81 1.57
C LEU A 72 -8.83 1.91 2.72
N ALA A 73 -9.32 0.67 2.78
CA ALA A 73 -8.89 -0.32 3.76
C ALA A 73 -7.38 -0.62 3.64
N ALA A 74 -6.87 -0.81 2.42
CA ALA A 74 -5.44 -1.02 2.20
C ALA A 74 -4.59 0.17 2.66
N ILE A 75 -5.03 1.41 2.41
CA ILE A 75 -4.35 2.61 2.90
C ILE A 75 -4.34 2.68 4.43
N ARG A 76 -5.49 2.39 5.07
CA ARG A 76 -5.58 2.39 6.55
C ARG A 76 -4.67 1.36 7.18
N SER A 77 -4.64 0.15 6.62
CA SER A 77 -3.73 -0.89 7.10
C SER A 77 -2.26 -0.48 6.92
N ALA A 78 -1.92 0.22 5.83
CA ALA A 78 -0.58 0.77 5.65
C ALA A 78 -0.25 1.85 6.69
N LEU A 79 -1.24 2.57 7.21
CA LEU A 79 -1.05 3.59 8.25
C LEU A 79 -0.90 3.02 9.65
N ALA A 80 -1.10 1.70 9.83
CA ALA A 80 -0.88 1.03 11.10
C ALA A 80 0.56 1.23 11.62
N PRO A 81 0.78 1.07 12.93
CA PRO A 81 2.12 1.06 13.49
C PRO A 81 3.04 0.09 12.75
N PRO A 82 4.32 0.44 12.51
CA PRO A 82 5.24 -0.44 11.82
C PRO A 82 5.50 -1.70 12.64
N LEU A 83 5.53 -2.84 11.97
CA LEU A 83 6.07 -4.08 12.55
C LEU A 83 7.58 -3.95 12.72
N THR A 84 8.11 -4.60 13.75
CA THR A 84 9.52 -4.68 14.09
C THR A 84 9.98 -6.13 14.17
N ARG A 85 11.27 -6.36 14.34
CA ARG A 85 11.85 -7.70 14.53
C ARG A 85 11.32 -8.45 15.77
N ASP A 86 10.71 -7.74 16.72
CA ASP A 86 10.16 -8.33 17.93
C ASP A 86 8.72 -8.85 17.71
N ASP A 87 8.14 -8.57 16.54
CA ASP A 87 6.76 -8.93 16.16
C ASP A 87 6.71 -10.25 15.34
N ASP A 88 7.19 -11.36 15.91
CA ASP A 88 7.34 -12.64 15.19
C ASP A 88 6.00 -13.26 14.68
N ALA A 89 4.94 -13.23 15.49
CA ALA A 89 3.64 -13.81 15.10
C ALA A 89 2.85 -12.89 14.16
N ALA A 90 2.89 -11.59 14.41
CA ALA A 90 2.17 -10.61 13.60
C ALA A 90 2.77 -10.46 12.19
N LEU A 91 4.10 -10.59 12.05
CA LEU A 91 4.76 -10.59 10.74
C LEU A 91 4.34 -11.80 9.91
N ALA A 92 4.27 -12.99 10.51
CA ALA A 92 3.84 -14.20 9.81
C ALA A 92 2.38 -14.07 9.33
N ASP A 93 1.46 -13.61 10.18
CA ASP A 93 0.06 -13.41 9.80
C ASP A 93 -0.10 -12.29 8.76
N ALA A 94 0.66 -11.19 8.87
CA ALA A 94 0.59 -10.08 7.92
C ALA A 94 1.18 -10.42 6.54
N VAL A 95 2.22 -11.23 6.49
CA VAL A 95 2.90 -11.60 5.23
C VAL A 95 2.27 -12.84 4.57
N PHE A 96 1.85 -13.84 5.37
CA PHE A 96 1.37 -15.13 4.87
C PHE A 96 -0.14 -15.36 5.05
N GLY A 97 -0.82 -14.58 5.91
CA GLY A 97 -2.26 -14.73 6.15
C GLY A 97 -3.12 -14.07 5.07
N ASP A 98 -2.85 -12.80 4.73
CA ASP A 98 -3.59 -12.06 3.69
C ASP A 98 -2.64 -11.56 2.59
N THR A 99 -2.50 -12.34 1.52
CA THR A 99 -1.72 -11.97 0.32
C THR A 99 -2.44 -10.96 -0.59
N GLY A 100 -3.54 -10.35 -0.13
CA GLY A 100 -4.54 -9.70 -0.96
C GLY A 100 -4.44 -8.19 -1.15
N GLY A 101 -3.26 -7.61 -1.35
CA GLY A 101 -3.13 -6.23 -1.87
C GLY A 101 -3.07 -5.12 -0.82
N THR A 102 -2.66 -5.48 0.38
CA THR A 102 -2.39 -4.57 1.49
C THR A 102 -0.88 -4.52 1.74
N PRO A 103 -0.24 -3.34 1.74
CA PRO A 103 1.18 -3.25 2.07
C PRO A 103 1.38 -3.41 3.59
N VAL A 104 2.49 -4.04 3.97
CA VAL A 104 2.89 -4.20 5.37
C VAL A 104 3.89 -3.10 5.72
N HIS A 105 3.59 -2.31 6.74
CA HIS A 105 4.50 -1.28 7.24
C HIS A 105 5.50 -1.92 8.21
N VAL A 106 6.80 -1.75 7.98
CA VAL A 106 7.87 -2.33 8.80
C VAL A 106 8.93 -1.29 9.15
N ARG A 107 9.61 -1.45 10.28
CA ARG A 107 10.74 -0.62 10.71
C ARG A 107 11.97 -1.50 10.92
N ALA A 108 13.06 -1.17 10.24
CA ALA A 108 14.34 -1.85 10.36
C ALA A 108 15.12 -1.40 11.61
N ASP A 109 16.17 -2.15 11.95
CA ASP A 109 17.01 -1.92 13.15
C ASP A 109 17.76 -0.58 13.12
N ASP A 110 17.99 -0.01 11.93
CA ASP A 110 18.57 1.32 11.75
C ASP A 110 17.55 2.46 11.90
N GLY A 111 16.29 2.13 12.22
CA GLY A 111 15.18 3.07 12.37
C GLY A 111 14.48 3.46 11.07
N GLN A 112 14.94 2.95 9.93
CA GLN A 112 14.32 3.22 8.63
C GLN A 112 12.99 2.47 8.49
N GLU A 113 11.95 3.15 8.00
CA GLU A 113 10.63 2.58 7.75
C GLU A 113 10.46 2.18 6.27
N TYR A 114 9.85 1.03 6.02
CA TYR A 114 9.58 0.48 4.70
C TYR A 114 8.14 -0.02 4.59
N TYR A 115 7.64 -0.09 3.34
CA TYR A 115 6.43 -0.82 3.02
C TYR A 115 6.77 -2.06 2.21
N LEU A 116 6.42 -3.24 2.72
CA LEU A 116 6.55 -4.50 2.01
C LEU A 116 5.27 -4.76 1.22
N VAL A 117 5.42 -4.97 -0.09
CA VAL A 117 4.32 -5.30 -1.00
C VAL A 117 4.58 -6.70 -1.55
N PRO A 118 3.75 -7.70 -1.22
CA PRO A 118 3.95 -9.05 -1.73
C PRO A 118 3.72 -9.10 -3.24
N ILE A 119 4.68 -9.68 -3.97
CA ILE A 119 4.56 -9.95 -5.40
C ILE A 119 4.39 -11.46 -5.59
N PRO A 120 3.23 -11.95 -6.07
CA PRO A 120 3.06 -13.36 -6.38
C PRO A 120 4.05 -13.80 -7.46
N VAL A 121 4.77 -14.89 -7.17
CA VAL A 121 5.69 -15.54 -8.12
C VAL A 121 4.95 -16.58 -8.98
N THR A 122 3.80 -17.07 -8.50
CA THR A 122 2.91 -17.99 -9.20
C THR A 122 1.49 -17.40 -9.27
N PRO A 123 0.75 -17.64 -10.37
CA PRO A 123 -0.67 -17.24 -10.50
C PRO A 123 -1.57 -17.82 -9.42
#